data_AF-A0A5C7KT50-F1
#
_entry.id   AF-A0A5C7KT50-F1
#
_cell.length_a   1.000
_cell.length_b   1.000
_cell.length_c   1.000
_cell.angle_alpha   90.00
_cell.angle_beta   90.00
_cell.angle_gamma   90.00
#
_symmetry.space_group_name_H-M   'P 1'
#
loop_
_entity.id
_entity.type
_entity.pdbx_description
1 polymer ?
#
loop_
_entity_poly.entity_id
_entity_poly.type
_entity_poly.pdbx_seq_one_letter_code
_entity_poly.pdbx_strand_id
1 'polypeptide(L)'
;MGQQCKTLTFDVNNLDAGKAVSFLITAKVADDTNLPNQSTVCVTNQVRAIEDSGASAQDSSQVCITRVVPTPTPMIYEKVPVKDIPKTGPELLTLLALAPVGLAGFYLRKKSKLS
;
A
#
# COMPACT_ATOMS: atom_id res chain seq x y z
N MET A 1 -17.82 4.90 -28.29
CA MET A 1 -16.48 4.38 -27.92
C MET A 1 -16.35 3.00 -28.53
N GLY A 2 -15.81 2.91 -29.74
CA GLY A 2 -15.66 1.64 -30.44
C GLY A 2 -14.43 0.91 -29.93
N GLN A 3 -14.62 -0.22 -29.26
CA GLN A 3 -13.53 -1.13 -28.94
C GLN A 3 -12.99 -1.67 -30.27
N GLN A 4 -11.75 -1.29 -30.61
CA GLN A 4 -11.12 -1.80 -31.83
C GLN A 4 -10.72 -3.26 -31.61
N CYS A 5 -11.61 -4.17 -31.99
CA CYS A 5 -11.31 -5.60 -32.00
C CYS A 5 -10.28 -5.87 -33.11
N LYS A 6 -9.06 -6.26 -32.71
CA LYS A 6 -8.04 -6.74 -33.64
C LYS A 6 -8.14 -8.26 -33.71
N THR A 7 -8.62 -8.76 -34.84
CA THR A 7 -8.72 -10.20 -35.10
C THR A 7 -7.45 -10.69 -35.77
N LEU A 8 -6.88 -11.79 -35.27
CA LEU A 8 -5.81 -12.53 -35.92
C LEU A 8 -6.40 -13.84 -36.45
N THR A 9 -6.23 -14.09 -37.74
CA THR A 9 -6.71 -15.31 -38.41
C THR A 9 -5.51 -16.14 -38.84
N PHE A 10 -5.54 -17.43 -38.54
CA PHE A 10 -4.50 -18.39 -38.92
C PHE A 10 -5.17 -19.60 -39.56
N ASP A 11 -4.64 -20.04 -40.70
CA ASP A 11 -5.05 -21.29 -41.32
C ASP A 11 -4.10 -22.40 -40.85
N VAL A 12 -4.66 -23.37 -40.13
CA VAL A 12 -3.92 -24.53 -39.63
C VAL A 12 -4.23 -25.72 -40.53
N ASN A 13 -3.32 -26.01 -41.46
CA ASN A 13 -3.44 -27.15 -42.37
C ASN A 13 -2.68 -28.37 -41.82
N ASN A 14 -3.17 -29.58 -42.13
CA ASN A 14 -2.50 -30.85 -41.83
C ASN A 14 -2.24 -31.11 -40.33
N LEU A 15 -3.20 -30.82 -39.47
CA LEU A 15 -3.14 -31.19 -38.06
C LEU A 15 -3.61 -32.65 -37.88
N ASP A 16 -2.67 -33.59 -37.74
CA ASP A 16 -3.03 -34.99 -37.52
C ASP A 16 -3.74 -35.20 -36.17
N ALA A 17 -4.56 -36.26 -36.09
CA ALA A 17 -5.22 -36.65 -34.86
C ALA A 17 -4.22 -36.85 -33.71
N GLY A 18 -4.49 -36.21 -32.56
CA GLY A 18 -3.63 -36.27 -31.38
C GLY A 18 -2.42 -35.32 -31.41
N LYS A 19 -2.25 -34.49 -32.44
CA LYS A 19 -1.22 -33.45 -32.48
C LYS A 19 -1.77 -32.11 -32.00
N ALA A 20 -0.86 -31.30 -31.46
CA ALA A 20 -1.12 -29.93 -31.05
C ALA A 20 -0.15 -28.98 -31.76
N VAL A 21 -0.65 -27.82 -32.19
CA VAL A 21 0.16 -26.71 -32.68
C VAL A 21 -0.05 -25.54 -31.73
N SER A 22 1.04 -24.93 -31.29
CA SER A 22 1.01 -23.79 -30.36
C SER A 22 1.56 -22.55 -31.05
N PHE A 23 0.81 -21.46 -30.97
CA PHE A 23 1.23 -20.15 -31.45
C PHE A 23 1.47 -19.22 -30.27
N LEU A 24 2.67 -18.67 -30.16
CA LEU A 24 2.98 -17.66 -29.14
C LEU A 24 2.67 -16.27 -29.70
N ILE A 25 1.70 -15.60 -29.11
CA ILE A 25 1.32 -14.23 -29.48
C ILE A 25 1.85 -13.28 -28.41
N THR A 26 2.81 -12.44 -28.80
CA THR A 26 3.35 -11.39 -27.93
C THR A 26 2.68 -10.07 -28.25
N ALA A 27 1.93 -9.50 -27.30
CA ALA A 27 1.31 -8.20 -27.43
C ALA A 27 1.94 -7.18 -26.46
N LYS A 28 2.02 -5.92 -26.88
CA LYS A 28 2.44 -4.81 -26.02
C LYS A 28 1.20 -4.07 -25.51
N VAL A 29 1.16 -3.82 -24.21
CA VAL A 29 0.14 -2.97 -23.58
C VAL A 29 0.46 -1.50 -23.87
N ALA A 30 -0.58 -0.69 -24.09
CA ALA A 30 -0.41 0.75 -24.30
C ALA A 30 0.26 1.43 -23.09
N ASP A 31 0.99 2.53 -23.34
CA ASP A 31 1.64 3.29 -22.27
C ASP A 31 0.62 3.83 -21.25
N ASP A 32 1.07 4.11 -20.02
CA ASP A 32 0.22 4.47 -18.88
C ASP A 32 -0.67 5.71 -19.13
N THR A 33 -0.23 6.61 -20.00
CA THR A 33 -0.97 7.81 -20.42
C THR A 33 -2.15 7.51 -21.35
N ASN A 34 -2.15 6.34 -21.99
CA ASN A 34 -3.17 5.89 -22.94
C ASN A 34 -4.10 4.82 -22.34
N LEU A 35 -3.83 4.34 -21.13
CA LEU A 35 -4.74 3.49 -20.39
C LEU A 35 -5.91 4.32 -19.84
N PRO A 36 -7.15 3.80 -19.85
CA PRO A 36 -8.30 4.42 -19.17
C PRO A 36 -7.94 4.80 -17.72
N ASN A 37 -8.59 5.85 -17.18
CA ASN A 37 -8.41 6.29 -15.78
C ASN A 37 -8.93 5.29 -14.72
N GLN A 38 -9.07 4.02 -15.08
CA GLN A 38 -9.46 2.94 -14.19
C GLN A 38 -8.20 2.25 -13.64
N SER A 39 -8.24 1.82 -12.38
CA SER A 39 -7.10 1.15 -11.73
C SER A 39 -6.81 -0.23 -12.34
N THR A 40 -7.81 -0.88 -12.96
CA THR A 40 -7.68 -2.16 -13.63
C THR A 40 -8.54 -2.19 -14.88
N VAL A 41 -7.99 -2.69 -15.98
CA VAL A 41 -8.68 -2.86 -17.27
C VAL A 41 -8.58 -4.33 -17.67
N CYS A 42 -9.72 -5.00 -17.82
CA CYS A 42 -9.77 -6.39 -18.26
C CYS A 42 -10.15 -6.49 -19.73
N VAL A 43 -9.34 -7.23 -20.49
CA VAL A 43 -9.55 -7.49 -21.92
C VAL A 43 -9.85 -8.97 -22.09
N THR A 44 -10.89 -9.29 -22.86
CA THR A 44 -11.27 -10.67 -23.16
C THR A 44 -10.72 -11.05 -24.53
N ASN A 45 -9.94 -12.13 -24.58
CA ASN A 45 -9.52 -12.79 -25.80
C ASN A 45 -10.51 -13.93 -26.08
N GLN A 46 -11.09 -13.94 -27.28
CA GLN A 46 -11.95 -15.02 -27.75
C GLN A 46 -11.28 -15.69 -28.94
N VAL A 47 -11.17 -17.00 -28.89
CA VAL A 47 -10.65 -17.82 -29.97
C VAL A 47 -11.81 -18.63 -30.54
N ARG A 48 -11.95 -18.61 -31.86
CA ARG A 48 -12.91 -19.43 -32.58
C ARG A 48 -12.17 -20.26 -33.63
N ALA A 49 -12.29 -21.57 -33.52
CA ALA A 49 -11.85 -22.51 -34.53
C ALA A 49 -13.05 -22.95 -35.36
N ILE A 50 -12.87 -23.03 -36.67
CA ILE A 50 -13.88 -23.50 -37.62
C ILE A 50 -13.18 -24.53 -38.50
N GLU A 51 -13.76 -25.73 -38.59
CA GLU A 51 -13.33 -26.76 -39.52
C GLU A 51 -14.07 -26.58 -40.85
N ASP A 52 -13.49 -27.06 -41.95
CA ASP A 52 -14.09 -27.03 -43.30
C ASP A 52 -15.47 -27.72 -43.36
N SER A 53 -15.70 -28.69 -42.47
CA SER A 53 -17.00 -29.37 -42.27
C SER A 53 -18.11 -28.44 -41.75
N GLY A 54 -17.74 -27.23 -41.29
CA GLY A 54 -18.61 -26.27 -40.62
C GLY A 54 -18.68 -26.45 -39.10
N ALA A 55 -18.05 -27.49 -38.53
CA ALA A 55 -17.93 -27.63 -37.08
C ALA A 55 -17.12 -26.45 -36.49
N SER A 56 -17.52 -25.97 -35.33
CA SER A 56 -16.78 -24.87 -34.68
C SER A 56 -16.65 -25.07 -33.18
N ALA A 57 -15.51 -24.66 -32.65
CA ALA A 57 -15.20 -24.63 -31.23
C ALA A 57 -14.83 -23.20 -30.83
N GLN A 58 -15.14 -22.82 -29.59
CA GLN A 58 -14.83 -21.51 -29.06
C GLN A 58 -14.26 -21.62 -27.67
N ASP A 59 -13.28 -20.77 -27.38
CA ASP A 59 -12.72 -20.61 -26.05
C ASP A 59 -12.53 -19.13 -25.74
N SER A 60 -12.55 -18.78 -24.46
CA SER A 60 -12.37 -17.40 -24.02
C SER A 60 -11.44 -17.32 -22.82
N SER A 61 -10.50 -16.39 -22.87
CA SER A 61 -9.61 -16.06 -21.76
C SER A 61 -9.69 -14.58 -21.44
N GLN A 62 -9.48 -14.22 -20.17
CA GLN A 62 -9.49 -12.84 -19.71
C GLN A 62 -8.12 -12.46 -19.16
N VAL A 63 -7.62 -11.29 -19.57
CA VAL A 63 -6.37 -10.70 -19.09
C VAL A 63 -6.68 -9.35 -18.48
N CYS A 64 -6.34 -9.16 -17.21
CA CYS A 64 -6.53 -7.90 -16.49
C CYS A 64 -5.19 -7.19 -16.30
N ILE A 65 -5.17 -5.90 -16.67
CA ILE A 65 -4.02 -5.02 -16.61
C ILE A 65 -4.27 -4.04 -15.46
N THR A 66 -3.45 -4.09 -14.42
CA THR A 66 -3.58 -3.22 -13.25
C THR A 66 -2.50 -2.16 -13.25
N ARG A 67 -2.90 -0.89 -13.05
CA ARG A 67 -1.98 0.22 -12.88
C ARG A 67 -1.39 0.16 -11.47
N VAL A 68 -0.10 -0.09 -11.36
CA VAL A 68 0.62 -0.03 -10.10
C VAL A 68 1.09 1.40 -9.91
N VAL A 69 0.35 2.20 -9.14
CA VAL A 69 0.80 3.55 -8.76
C VAL A 69 1.88 3.36 -7.70
N PRO A 70 3.11 3.86 -7.91
CA PRO A 70 4.12 3.83 -6.85
C PRO A 70 3.60 4.66 -5.68
N THR A 71 3.24 4.00 -4.58
CA THR A 71 2.97 4.68 -3.32
C THR A 71 4.24 5.43 -2.93
N PRO A 72 4.17 6.74 -2.63
CA PRO A 72 5.32 7.44 -2.09
C PRO A 72 5.74 6.70 -0.81
N THR A 73 7.02 6.33 -0.74
CA THR A 73 7.62 5.76 0.47
C THR A 73 7.25 6.64 1.65
N PRO A 74 6.72 6.09 2.77
CA PRO A 74 6.41 6.90 3.92
C PRO A 74 7.70 7.57 4.38
N MET A 75 7.75 8.90 4.32
CA MET A 75 8.87 9.65 4.87
C MET A 75 8.92 9.34 6.37
N ILE A 76 9.93 8.59 6.79
CA ILE A 76 10.22 8.37 8.20
C ILE A 76 10.71 9.71 8.72
N TYR A 77 9.82 10.50 9.33
CA TYR A 77 10.22 11.67 10.08
C TYR A 77 10.99 11.17 11.30
N GLU A 78 12.30 11.39 11.31
CA GLU A 78 13.13 11.12 12.47
C GLU A 78 12.54 11.87 13.67
N LYS A 79 12.30 11.13 14.75
CA LYS A 79 11.74 11.66 16.00
C LYS A 79 12.67 12.75 16.51
N VAL A 80 12.19 13.99 16.50
CA VAL A 80 12.91 15.15 17.04
C VAL A 80 13.38 14.79 18.44
N PRO A 81 14.69 14.92 18.76
CA PRO A 81 15.19 14.56 20.07
C PRO A 81 14.45 15.39 21.12
N VAL A 82 13.76 14.69 22.03
CA VAL A 82 13.03 15.32 23.13
C VAL A 82 14.05 16.03 23.99
N LYS A 83 14.02 17.36 23.97
CA LYS A 83 14.84 18.19 24.84
C LYS A 83 14.49 17.84 26.28
N ASP A 84 15.43 17.26 27.02
CA ASP A 84 15.26 16.94 28.44
C ASP A 84 14.88 18.21 29.21
N ILE A 85 13.62 18.27 29.62
CA ILE A 85 13.14 19.31 30.52
C ILE A 85 13.57 18.87 31.92
N PRO A 86 14.38 19.65 32.66
CA PRO A 86 14.81 19.25 33.99
C PRO A 86 13.58 19.07 34.89
N LYS A 87 13.48 17.90 35.55
CA LYS A 87 12.34 17.47 36.38
C LYS A 87 12.14 18.26 37.69
N THR A 88 12.71 19.45 37.82
CA THR A 88 12.64 20.25 39.04
C THR A 88 11.95 21.57 38.75
N GLY A 89 10.61 21.54 38.77
CA GLY A 89 9.78 22.73 38.67
C GLY A 89 9.93 23.67 39.88
N PRO A 90 9.30 24.86 39.83
CA PRO A 90 9.36 25.90 40.87
C PRO A 90 9.06 25.39 42.30
N GLU A 91 8.29 24.30 42.38
CA GLU A 91 7.87 23.61 43.61
C GLU A 91 9.04 23.19 44.52
N LEU A 92 10.23 22.92 43.96
CA LEU A 92 11.39 22.52 44.77
C LEU A 92 11.96 23.70 45.57
N LEU A 93 11.79 24.91 45.05
CA LEU A 93 12.23 26.16 45.67
C LEU A 93 11.28 26.57 46.80
N THR A 94 9.97 26.38 46.61
CA THR A 94 8.95 26.54 47.65
C THR A 94 9.15 25.55 48.79
N LEU A 95 9.50 24.30 48.49
CA LEU A 95 9.75 23.26 49.50
C LEU A 95 11.02 23.56 50.33
N LEU A 96 12.06 24.11 49.69
CA LEU A 96 13.25 24.64 50.39
C LEU A 96 12.94 25.86 51.26
N ALA A 97 12.06 26.76 50.80
CA ALA A 97 11.64 27.94 51.58
C ALA A 97 10.82 27.58 52.83
N LEU A 98 10.12 26.45 52.82
CA LEU A 98 9.31 25.96 53.96
C LEU A 98 10.15 25.25 55.05
N ALA A 99 11.37 24.79 54.73
CA ALA A 99 12.25 24.12 55.69
C ALA A 99 12.59 24.95 56.95
N PRO A 100 12.98 26.24 56.87
CA PRO A 100 13.29 27.04 58.06
C PRO A 100 12.07 27.26 58.96
N VAL A 101 10.86 27.39 58.38
CA VAL A 101 9.62 27.54 59.16
C VAL A 101 9.27 26.25 59.91
N GLY A 102 9.46 25.10 59.27
CA GLY A 102 9.27 23.79 59.90
C GLY A 102 10.23 23.55 61.07
N LEU A 103 11.51 23.93 60.93
CA LEU A 103 12.51 23.81 61.99
C LEU A 103 12.23 24.76 63.16
N ALA A 104 11.86 26.01 62.87
CA ALA A 104 11.49 26.98 63.90
C ALA A 104 10.25 26.52 64.68
N GLY A 105 9.22 26.02 64.00
CA GLY A 105 8.02 25.47 64.63
C GLY A 105 8.31 24.25 65.51
N PHE A 106 9.20 23.36 65.07
CA PHE A 106 9.62 22.20 65.87
C PHE A 106 10.41 22.61 67.13
N TYR A 107 11.28 23.61 67.02
CA TYR A 107 12.05 24.11 68.15
C TYR A 107 11.14 24.77 69.22
N LEU A 108 10.17 25.58 68.79
CA LEU A 108 9.17 26.18 69.70
C LEU A 108 8.31 25.11 70.39
N ARG A 109 7.92 24.04 69.68
CA ARG A 109 7.15 22.93 70.26
C ARG A 109 7.90 22.16 71.34
N LYS A 110 9.24 22.08 71.26
CA LYS A 110 10.05 21.47 72.34
C LYS A 110 10.13 22.36 73.58
N LYS A 111 10.15 23.69 73.41
CA LYS A 111 10.21 24.64 74.52
C LYS A 111 8.86 24.79 75.25
N SER A 112 7.74 24.63 74.56
CA SER A 112 6.41 24.75 75.17
C SER A 112 6.00 23.55 76.05
N LYS A 113 6.70 22.41 75.96
CA LYS A 113 6.43 21.22 76.80
C LYS A 113 7.28 21.15 78.07
N LEU A 114 8.11 22.17 78.32
CA LEU A 114 9.03 22.24 79.46
C LEU A 114 8.65 23.34 80.47
N SER A 115 7.42 23.88 80.35
CA SER A 115 6.81 24.82 81.30
C SER A 115 5.49 24.26 81.80
#